data_AF-A0A257VVV6-F1
#
_entry.id   AF-A0A257VVV6-F1
#
_cell.length_a   1.000
_cell.length_b   1.000
_cell.length_c   1.000
_cell.angle_alpha   90.00
_cell.angle_beta   90.00
_cell.angle_gamma   90.00
#
_symmetry.space_group_name_H-M   'P 1'
#
loop_
_entity.id
_entity.type
_entity.pdbx_description
1 polymer ?
#
loop_
_entity_poly.entity_id
_entity_poly.type
_entity_poly.pdbx_seq_one_letter_code
_entity_poly.pdbx_strand_id
1 'polypeptide(L)'
;RNQLFMNNIHGARLNQDILTPQGSGYVGDGAPDFCFANDVWSQWIYLTYGPDSQVTMIDWYDKNQCHHRRDEGHDRTNGRIFKIVYGEYKPVKVDLAKLSDAELIDLQTNANEWYVRHSRRLLQERAAAGRLDAATGRQLQQRLTAAATTADRLRFLWALHAIQGLSETELLNLTRHTDADVRAWALQLGCESRQVSPQWLTRMAELAHSETAPTVRLALTSAVQRVPVEQRWLIAEGLVSHAEDANDHNLPLMAWYGVEPLVMVDPARAMQLATKSQIPLVSRFILRRAAAEDRGYDALFTLLGKSEAARRHEILEEVVAAFKVRADLKMPPAWKQTFDVLMKSDDPQVRQQAEFIAVKFGDERVLPALRETLRTRDLPIAQRQLALESLLVDKG
;
A
#
# COMPACT_ATOMS: atom_id res chain seq x y z
N ARG A 1 17.68 -19.27 11.70
CA ARG A 1 16.96 -19.10 10.41
C ARG A 1 15.54 -18.65 10.72
N ASN A 2 14.86 -17.93 9.82
CA ASN A 2 13.51 -17.38 10.03
C ASN A 2 13.42 -16.37 11.18
N GLN A 3 14.50 -15.63 11.41
CA GLN A 3 14.56 -14.55 12.39
C GLN A 3 15.06 -13.31 11.67
N LEU A 4 14.44 -12.18 11.97
CA LEU A 4 14.83 -10.87 11.46
C LEU A 4 15.64 -10.16 12.54
N PHE A 5 16.81 -9.67 12.16
CA PHE A 5 17.63 -8.83 13.04
C PHE A 5 17.42 -7.37 12.70
N MET A 6 17.06 -6.57 13.69
CA MET A 6 16.92 -5.12 13.56
C MET A 6 17.81 -4.43 14.59
N ASN A 7 18.53 -3.40 14.19
CA ASN A 7 19.26 -2.57 15.16
C ASN A 7 18.28 -1.72 15.97
N ASN A 8 18.53 -1.64 17.28
CA ASN A 8 17.86 -0.72 18.18
C ASN A 8 18.88 0.14 18.92
N ILE A 9 19.09 1.35 18.39
CA ILE A 9 20.00 2.35 18.97
C ILE A 9 19.61 2.76 20.40
N HIS A 10 18.32 2.88 20.69
CA HIS A 10 17.84 3.27 22.02
C HIS A 10 17.94 2.13 23.03
N GLY A 11 17.83 0.89 22.55
CA GLY A 11 17.96 -0.33 23.34
C GLY A 11 19.39 -0.83 23.51
N ALA A 12 20.37 -0.20 22.82
CA ALA A 12 21.77 -0.62 22.79
C ALA A 12 21.92 -2.12 22.47
N ARG A 13 21.14 -2.64 21.52
CA ARG A 13 21.04 -4.09 21.22
C ARG A 13 20.56 -4.38 19.81
N LEU A 14 20.74 -5.63 19.39
CA LEU A 14 20.09 -6.19 18.21
C LEU A 14 18.77 -6.82 18.63
N ASN A 15 17.67 -6.24 18.16
CA ASN A 15 16.38 -6.88 18.26
C ASN A 15 16.27 -8.07 17.33
N GLN A 16 15.60 -9.10 17.82
CA GLN A 16 15.31 -10.30 17.06
C GLN A 16 13.82 -10.52 17.00
N ASP A 17 13.26 -10.56 15.79
CA ASP A 17 11.85 -10.85 15.57
C ASP A 17 11.66 -12.19 14.85
N ILE A 18 10.59 -12.91 15.18
CA ILE A 18 10.08 -14.02 14.37
C ILE A 18 8.88 -13.50 13.58
N LEU A 19 8.95 -13.63 12.26
CA LEU A 19 7.87 -13.21 11.38
C LEU A 19 6.88 -14.35 11.18
N THR A 20 5.63 -14.14 11.57
CA THR A 20 4.52 -15.08 11.35
C THR A 20 3.56 -14.51 10.31
N PRO A 21 3.20 -15.25 9.25
CA PRO A 21 2.21 -14.81 8.27
C PRO A 21 0.86 -14.45 8.93
N GLN A 22 0.28 -13.32 8.56
CA GLN A 22 -1.07 -12.92 8.97
C GLN A 22 -1.73 -12.12 7.85
N GLY A 23 -2.87 -12.60 7.36
CA GLY A 23 -3.56 -11.96 6.24
C GLY A 23 -2.64 -11.83 5.01
N SER A 24 -2.52 -10.63 4.48
CA SER A 24 -1.68 -10.31 3.32
C SER A 24 -0.21 -10.07 3.64
N GLY A 25 0.18 -10.05 4.91
CA GLY A 25 1.53 -9.71 5.36
C GLY A 25 2.01 -10.58 6.51
N TYR A 26 2.77 -9.97 7.42
CA TYR A 26 3.43 -10.65 8.55
C TYR A 26 3.30 -9.83 9.82
N VAL A 27 3.27 -10.51 10.96
CA VAL A 27 3.45 -9.90 12.29
C VAL A 27 4.77 -10.36 12.86
N GLY A 28 5.52 -9.43 13.44
CA GLY A 28 6.72 -9.74 14.22
C GLY A 28 6.35 -10.03 15.67
N ASP A 29 6.78 -11.16 16.20
CA ASP A 29 6.90 -11.39 17.64
C ASP A 29 8.35 -11.23 18.07
N GLY A 30 8.58 -10.70 19.27
CA GLY A 30 9.93 -10.53 19.80
C GLY A 30 10.48 -11.87 20.29
N ALA A 31 11.62 -12.28 19.74
CA ALA A 31 12.46 -13.34 20.29
C ALA A 31 13.52 -12.76 21.25
N PRO A 32 14.14 -13.58 22.11
CA PRO A 32 15.22 -13.10 22.97
C PRO A 32 16.38 -12.50 22.16
N ASP A 33 16.69 -11.25 22.44
CA ASP A 33 17.86 -10.55 21.89
C ASP A 33 19.15 -11.26 22.33
N PHE A 34 20.15 -11.35 21.45
CA PHE A 34 21.39 -12.10 21.72
C PHE A 34 22.66 -11.23 21.76
N CYS A 35 22.58 -9.98 21.30
CA CYS A 35 23.72 -9.08 21.19
C CYS A 35 23.40 -7.72 21.82
N PHE A 36 24.18 -7.34 22.82
CA PHE A 36 24.00 -6.12 23.61
C PHE A 36 25.30 -5.33 23.62
N ALA A 37 25.19 -4.02 23.42
CA ALA A 37 26.28 -3.12 23.69
C ALA A 37 26.40 -2.90 25.21
N ASN A 38 27.63 -2.65 25.65
CA ASN A 38 27.96 -2.35 27.04
C ASN A 38 27.78 -0.86 27.39
N ASP A 39 27.45 -0.02 26.41
CA ASP A 39 27.26 1.41 26.57
C ASP A 39 26.19 1.95 25.59
N VAL A 40 25.66 3.14 25.90
CA VAL A 40 24.58 3.80 25.14
C VAL A 40 25.08 4.71 24.03
N TRP A 41 26.38 4.75 23.70
CA TRP A 41 26.89 5.53 22.56
C TRP A 41 27.07 4.66 21.32
N SER A 42 26.97 3.35 21.48
CA SER A 42 26.94 2.39 20.38
C SER A 42 25.67 2.57 19.54
N GLN A 43 25.84 2.75 18.23
CA GLN A 43 24.76 2.87 17.26
C GLN A 43 25.03 1.94 16.07
N TRP A 44 24.44 0.74 16.09
CA TRP A 44 24.71 -0.30 15.08
C TRP A 44 23.97 -0.08 13.76
N ILE A 45 24.40 0.87 12.96
CA ILE A 45 23.61 1.37 11.82
C ILE A 45 23.45 0.39 10.64
N TYR A 46 24.28 -0.64 10.50
CA TYR A 46 24.14 -1.59 9.38
C TYR A 46 24.75 -2.96 9.67
N LEU A 47 24.09 -4.01 9.17
CA LEU A 47 24.54 -5.40 9.22
C LEU A 47 24.60 -5.99 7.81
N THR A 48 25.63 -6.78 7.54
CA THR A 48 25.77 -7.56 6.31
C THR A 48 26.40 -8.90 6.62
N TYR A 49 26.21 -9.89 5.77
CA TYR A 49 26.78 -11.23 5.93
C TYR A 49 27.76 -11.54 4.81
N GLY A 50 28.80 -12.31 5.14
CA GLY A 50 29.87 -12.68 4.22
C GLY A 50 29.74 -14.10 3.62
N PRO A 51 30.68 -14.49 2.75
CA PRO A 51 30.76 -15.87 2.23
C PRO A 51 31.02 -16.91 3.33
N ASP A 52 31.55 -16.49 4.49
CA ASP A 52 31.75 -17.32 5.68
C ASP A 52 30.49 -17.49 6.55
N SER A 53 29.33 -16.99 6.09
CA SER A 53 28.04 -17.03 6.80
C SER A 53 28.03 -16.27 8.13
N GLN A 54 29.04 -15.44 8.39
CA GLN A 54 29.11 -14.60 9.59
C GLN A 54 28.57 -13.20 9.29
N VAL A 55 28.17 -12.49 10.34
CA VAL A 55 27.62 -11.14 10.21
C VAL A 55 28.69 -10.11 10.57
N THR A 56 28.95 -9.19 9.66
CA THR A 56 29.72 -7.97 9.91
C THR A 56 28.75 -6.84 10.18
N MET A 57 28.99 -6.06 11.22
CA MET A 57 28.22 -4.84 11.51
C MET A 57 29.13 -3.65 11.70
N ILE A 58 28.62 -2.49 11.33
CA ILE A 58 29.25 -1.21 11.61
C ILE A 58 28.52 -0.52 12.75
N ASP A 59 29.31 0.14 13.57
CA ASP A 59 28.87 0.86 14.73
C ASP A 59 29.36 2.30 14.64
N TRP A 60 28.42 3.22 14.46
CA TRP A 60 28.73 4.63 14.57
C TRP A 60 28.70 5.00 16.05
N TYR A 61 29.89 5.30 16.59
CA TYR A 61 30.03 5.52 18.02
C TYR A 61 29.88 7.00 18.35
N ASP A 62 28.70 7.38 18.82
CA ASP A 62 28.34 8.77 19.09
C ASP A 62 27.37 8.85 20.28
N LYS A 63 27.61 9.81 21.17
CA LYS A 63 26.73 10.10 22.31
C LYS A 63 25.34 10.56 21.87
N ASN A 64 25.24 11.20 20.70
CA ASN A 64 23.98 11.70 20.17
C ASN A 64 23.36 10.72 19.17
N GLN A 65 22.33 10.00 19.61
CA GLN A 65 21.63 8.98 18.83
C GLN A 65 20.50 9.52 17.95
N CYS A 66 20.03 10.74 18.20
CA CYS A 66 18.84 11.28 17.57
C CYS A 66 19.15 12.38 16.55
N HIS A 67 18.17 12.64 15.69
CA HIS A 67 18.22 13.77 14.77
C HIS A 67 18.32 15.09 15.52
N HIS A 68 19.29 15.91 15.13
CA HIS A 68 19.34 17.30 15.55
C HIS A 68 19.73 18.20 14.38
N ARG A 69 19.34 19.48 14.47
CA ARG A 69 19.44 20.43 13.35
C ARG A 69 20.82 21.08 13.17
N ARG A 70 21.80 20.72 14.01
CA ARG A 70 23.16 21.29 13.92
C ARG A 70 24.05 20.22 13.29
N ASP A 71 24.91 20.53 12.33
CA ASP A 71 25.75 19.47 11.75
C ASP A 71 26.85 19.00 12.74
N GLU A 72 27.31 19.92 13.60
CA GLU A 72 28.46 19.72 14.51
C GLU A 72 28.18 18.90 15.77
N GLY A 73 26.93 18.55 16.06
CA GLY A 73 26.60 17.78 17.27
C GLY A 73 26.62 16.27 17.05
N HIS A 74 27.12 15.85 15.89
CA HIS A 74 27.40 14.48 15.53
C HIS A 74 28.91 14.25 15.51
N ASP A 75 29.41 13.26 16.25
CA ASP A 75 30.80 12.87 16.23
C ASP A 75 31.06 11.94 15.03
N ARG A 76 31.73 12.47 14.00
CA ARG A 76 32.09 11.71 12.79
C ARG A 76 33.50 11.11 12.85
N THR A 77 34.20 11.26 13.96
CA THR A 77 35.61 10.86 14.10
C THR A 77 35.79 9.42 14.60
N ASN A 78 34.73 8.81 15.12
CA ASN A 78 34.78 7.51 15.77
C ASN A 78 33.76 6.52 15.20
N GLY A 79 34.17 5.25 15.14
CA GLY A 79 33.35 4.16 14.65
C GLY A 79 34.08 2.83 14.79
N ARG A 80 33.30 1.74 14.86
CA ARG A 80 33.82 0.38 15.06
C ARG A 80 33.25 -0.55 14.01
N ILE A 81 33.99 -1.60 13.70
CA ILE A 81 33.52 -2.70 12.85
C ILE A 81 33.58 -3.97 13.70
N PHE A 82 32.44 -4.60 13.87
CA PHE A 82 32.33 -5.86 14.60
C PHE A 82 32.03 -7.01 13.65
N LYS A 83 32.47 -8.20 14.05
CA LYS A 83 32.09 -9.45 13.40
C LYS A 83 31.46 -10.38 14.42
N ILE A 84 30.18 -10.67 14.22
CA ILE A 84 29.43 -11.64 15.02
C ILE A 84 29.73 -13.02 14.44
N VAL A 85 30.35 -13.86 15.27
CA VAL A 85 30.72 -15.22 14.89
C VAL A 85 29.89 -16.23 15.67
N TYR A 86 29.23 -17.16 14.96
CA TYR A 86 28.59 -18.33 15.56
C TYR A 86 29.52 -19.55 15.43
N GLY A 87 29.96 -20.10 16.56
CA GLY A 87 30.91 -21.21 16.61
C GLY A 87 32.36 -20.77 16.32
N GLU A 88 33.12 -21.60 15.60
CA GLU A 88 34.51 -21.30 15.26
C GLU A 88 34.62 -20.39 14.03
N TYR A 89 35.46 -19.36 14.10
CA TYR A 89 35.73 -18.49 12.96
C TYR A 89 36.62 -19.19 11.92
N LYS A 90 36.12 -19.36 10.69
CA LYS A 90 36.86 -19.90 9.55
C LYS A 90 36.81 -18.93 8.37
N PRO A 91 37.86 -18.13 8.12
CA PRO A 91 37.87 -17.20 7.00
C PRO A 91 37.85 -17.96 5.67
N VAL A 92 37.06 -17.46 4.71
CA VAL A 92 37.05 -17.98 3.33
C VAL A 92 37.35 -16.86 2.35
N LYS A 93 38.15 -17.16 1.33
CA LYS A 93 38.40 -16.29 0.19
C LYS A 93 37.69 -16.87 -1.02
N VAL A 94 36.78 -16.10 -1.59
CA VAL A 94 35.90 -16.54 -2.69
C VAL A 94 35.96 -15.51 -3.81
N ASP A 95 36.03 -15.99 -5.05
CA ASP A 95 35.96 -15.16 -6.25
C ASP A 95 34.96 -15.81 -7.23
N LEU A 96 33.69 -15.40 -7.11
CA LEU A 96 32.61 -15.94 -7.95
C LEU A 96 32.70 -15.49 -9.40
N ALA A 97 33.45 -14.41 -9.70
CA ALA A 97 33.54 -13.89 -11.06
C ALA A 97 34.23 -14.87 -12.03
N LYS A 98 35.01 -15.81 -11.48
CA LYS A 98 35.70 -16.88 -12.22
C LYS A 98 34.82 -18.07 -12.59
N LEU A 99 33.62 -18.18 -12.00
CA LEU A 99 32.71 -19.30 -12.26
C LEU A 99 32.01 -19.14 -13.61
N SER A 100 31.70 -20.25 -14.28
CA SER A 100 30.84 -20.29 -15.47
C SER A 100 29.40 -19.87 -15.13
N ASP A 101 28.59 -19.56 -16.15
CA ASP A 101 27.18 -19.25 -15.93
C ASP A 101 26.43 -20.42 -15.27
N ALA A 102 26.72 -21.66 -15.68
CA ALA A 102 26.13 -22.86 -15.10
C ALA A 102 26.45 -22.99 -13.59
N GLU A 103 27.70 -22.75 -13.19
CA GLU A 103 28.09 -22.75 -11.78
C GLU A 103 27.42 -21.59 -11.00
N LEU A 104 27.25 -20.42 -11.60
CA LEU A 104 26.51 -19.31 -10.99
C LEU A 104 25.01 -19.61 -10.81
N ILE A 105 24.41 -20.36 -11.75
CA ILE A 105 23.04 -20.86 -11.65
C ILE A 105 22.92 -21.84 -10.48
N ASP A 106 23.87 -22.75 -10.31
CA ASP A 106 23.86 -23.72 -9.20
C ASP A 106 23.87 -23.04 -7.83
N LEU A 107 24.58 -21.91 -7.73
CA LEU A 107 24.61 -21.09 -6.51
C LEU A 107 23.28 -20.42 -6.15
N GLN A 108 22.27 -20.39 -7.04
CA GLN A 108 20.95 -19.88 -6.69
C GLN A 108 20.26 -20.70 -5.59
N THR A 109 20.70 -21.92 -5.30
CA THR A 109 20.13 -22.74 -4.21
C THR A 109 21.04 -22.84 -2.99
N ASN A 110 22.12 -22.03 -2.94
CA ASN A 110 23.07 -22.08 -1.86
C ASN A 110 22.41 -21.72 -0.51
N ALA A 111 22.84 -22.41 0.55
CA ALA A 111 22.37 -22.20 1.91
C ALA A 111 22.74 -20.82 2.48
N ASN A 112 23.81 -20.20 1.97
CA ASN A 112 24.24 -18.85 2.30
C ASN A 112 23.79 -17.88 1.19
N GLU A 113 22.91 -16.95 1.56
CA GLU A 113 22.31 -15.96 0.68
C GLU A 113 23.34 -15.03 0.02
N TRP A 114 24.57 -14.94 0.55
CA TRP A 114 25.65 -14.15 -0.06
C TRP A 114 25.96 -14.68 -1.45
N TYR A 115 26.08 -16.01 -1.60
CA TYR A 115 26.34 -16.66 -2.88
C TYR A 115 25.19 -16.47 -3.86
N VAL A 116 23.94 -16.63 -3.39
CA VAL A 116 22.72 -16.46 -4.21
C VAL A 116 22.66 -15.05 -4.81
N ARG A 117 22.83 -14.02 -3.96
CA ARG A 117 22.76 -12.62 -4.38
C ARG A 117 23.92 -12.23 -5.30
N HIS A 118 25.14 -12.66 -4.96
CA HIS A 118 26.32 -12.33 -5.76
C HIS A 118 26.32 -13.05 -7.09
N SER A 119 25.90 -14.32 -7.15
CA SER A 119 25.81 -15.03 -8.43
C SER A 119 24.74 -14.44 -9.34
N ARG A 120 23.58 -14.02 -8.78
CA ARG A 120 22.54 -13.32 -9.55
C ARG A 120 23.05 -11.99 -10.11
N ARG A 121 23.72 -11.18 -9.28
CA ARG A 121 24.33 -9.92 -9.73
C ARG A 121 25.34 -10.16 -10.86
N LEU A 122 26.19 -11.18 -10.73
CA LEU A 122 27.18 -11.50 -11.78
C LEU A 122 26.50 -11.96 -13.09
N LEU A 123 25.44 -12.76 -13.01
CA LEU A 123 24.65 -13.12 -14.19
C LEU A 123 24.03 -11.88 -14.85
N GLN A 124 23.48 -10.95 -14.06
CA GLN A 124 22.97 -9.67 -14.56
C GLN A 124 24.05 -8.82 -15.24
N GLU A 125 25.23 -8.69 -14.63
CA GLU A 125 26.37 -7.95 -15.21
C GLU A 125 26.86 -8.58 -16.52
N ARG A 126 26.86 -9.90 -16.59
CA ARG A 126 27.18 -10.62 -17.84
C ARG A 126 26.11 -10.41 -18.90
N ALA A 127 24.83 -10.39 -18.53
CA ALA A 127 23.72 -10.12 -19.43
C ALA A 127 23.86 -8.73 -20.06
N ALA A 128 24.04 -7.71 -19.22
CA ALA A 128 24.21 -6.32 -19.63
C ALA A 128 25.45 -6.12 -20.52
N ALA A 129 26.50 -6.92 -20.31
CA ALA A 129 27.72 -6.89 -21.12
C ALA A 129 27.66 -7.77 -22.39
N GLY A 130 26.55 -8.49 -22.64
CA GLY A 130 26.44 -9.43 -23.77
C GLY A 130 27.39 -10.64 -23.68
N ARG A 131 27.75 -11.05 -22.45
CA ARG A 131 28.73 -12.12 -22.17
C ARG A 131 28.10 -13.39 -21.56
N LEU A 132 26.78 -13.49 -21.52
CA LEU A 132 26.12 -14.71 -21.06
C LEU A 132 26.28 -15.83 -22.10
N ASP A 133 26.41 -17.05 -21.61
CA ASP A 133 26.27 -18.24 -22.43
C ASP A 133 24.84 -18.31 -23.00
N ALA A 134 24.71 -18.68 -24.28
CA ALA A 134 23.41 -18.73 -24.96
C ALA A 134 22.39 -19.69 -24.30
N ALA A 135 22.88 -20.66 -23.51
CA ALA A 135 22.06 -21.63 -22.80
C ALA A 135 21.55 -21.14 -21.43
N THR A 136 22.09 -20.04 -20.89
CA THR A 136 21.84 -19.59 -19.49
C THR A 136 20.36 -19.40 -19.20
N GLY A 137 19.62 -18.69 -20.06
CA GLY A 137 18.18 -18.48 -19.88
C GLY A 137 17.39 -19.79 -19.87
N ARG A 138 17.70 -20.72 -20.78
CA ARG A 138 17.05 -22.04 -20.84
C ARG A 138 17.34 -22.88 -19.60
N GLN A 139 18.58 -22.87 -19.11
CA GLN A 139 18.96 -23.58 -17.90
C GLN A 139 18.22 -23.03 -16.67
N LEU A 140 18.15 -21.71 -16.53
CA LEU A 140 17.38 -21.09 -15.45
C LEU A 140 15.88 -21.43 -15.51
N GLN A 141 15.28 -21.48 -16.70
CA GLN A 141 13.88 -21.88 -16.89
C GLN A 141 13.62 -23.35 -16.50
N GLN A 142 14.55 -24.25 -16.86
CA GLN A 142 14.51 -25.65 -16.44
C GLN A 142 14.62 -25.77 -14.92
N ARG A 143 15.54 -25.01 -14.30
CA ARG A 143 15.72 -24.97 -12.85
C ARG A 143 14.50 -24.41 -12.11
N LEU A 144 13.88 -23.34 -12.62
CA LEU A 144 12.63 -22.80 -12.09
C LEU A 144 11.52 -23.86 -12.06
N THR A 145 11.37 -24.62 -13.15
CA THR A 145 10.34 -25.65 -13.29
C THR A 145 10.59 -26.86 -12.37
N ALA A 146 11.86 -27.23 -12.19
CA ALA A 146 12.27 -28.38 -11.36
C ALA A 146 12.42 -28.06 -9.86
N ALA A 147 12.38 -26.79 -9.46
CA ALA A 147 12.64 -26.38 -8.09
C ALA A 147 11.58 -26.93 -7.11
N ALA A 148 12.06 -27.49 -6.00
CA ALA A 148 11.22 -28.16 -5.00
C ALA A 148 10.54 -27.18 -4.04
N THR A 149 11.24 -26.11 -3.66
CA THR A 149 10.76 -25.13 -2.66
C THR A 149 10.33 -23.83 -3.32
N THR A 150 9.41 -23.11 -2.68
CA THR A 150 9.01 -21.74 -3.07
C THR A 150 10.20 -20.80 -3.15
N ALA A 151 11.10 -20.85 -2.16
CA ALA A 151 12.29 -20.01 -2.13
C ALA A 151 13.18 -20.25 -3.35
N ASP A 152 13.43 -21.51 -3.72
CA ASP A 152 14.26 -21.82 -4.90
C ASP A 152 13.58 -21.41 -6.20
N ARG A 153 12.26 -21.62 -6.33
CA ARG A 153 11.47 -21.13 -7.48
C ARG A 153 11.65 -19.62 -7.64
N LEU A 154 11.44 -18.86 -6.57
CA LEU A 154 11.58 -17.41 -6.61
C LEU A 154 13.01 -16.97 -6.95
N ARG A 155 14.04 -17.65 -6.42
CA ARG A 155 15.43 -17.33 -6.75
C ARG A 155 15.75 -17.53 -8.23
N PHE A 156 15.25 -18.60 -8.85
CA PHE A 156 15.40 -18.80 -10.30
C PHE A 156 14.56 -17.81 -11.11
N LEU A 157 13.32 -17.51 -10.68
CA LEU A 157 12.48 -16.49 -11.32
C LEU A 157 13.16 -15.11 -11.32
N TRP A 158 13.72 -14.69 -10.18
CA TRP A 158 14.45 -13.42 -10.08
C TRP A 158 15.75 -13.44 -10.89
N ALA A 159 16.43 -14.57 -10.99
CA ALA A 159 17.62 -14.69 -11.83
C ALA A 159 17.28 -14.58 -13.32
N LEU A 160 16.19 -15.21 -13.77
CA LEU A 160 15.65 -15.03 -15.13
C LEU A 160 15.30 -13.57 -15.40
N HIS A 161 14.60 -12.93 -14.46
CA HIS A 161 14.24 -11.52 -14.58
C HIS A 161 15.46 -10.61 -14.70
N ALA A 162 16.46 -10.83 -13.84
CA ALA A 162 17.68 -10.02 -13.79
C ALA A 162 18.48 -10.06 -15.11
N ILE A 163 18.36 -11.14 -15.89
CA ILE A 163 19.00 -11.28 -17.20
C ILE A 163 18.07 -10.94 -18.38
N GLN A 164 16.88 -10.38 -18.11
CA GLN A 164 15.83 -10.12 -19.11
C GLN A 164 15.39 -11.39 -19.87
N GLY A 165 15.42 -12.54 -19.21
CA GLY A 165 15.10 -13.85 -19.77
C GLY A 165 13.62 -14.25 -19.66
N LEU A 166 12.73 -13.34 -19.25
CA LEU A 166 11.30 -13.59 -19.11
C LEU A 166 10.53 -12.85 -20.19
N SER A 167 9.74 -13.60 -20.96
CA SER A 167 8.73 -13.04 -21.85
C SER A 167 7.41 -12.73 -21.11
N GLU A 168 6.59 -11.90 -21.73
CA GLU A 168 5.23 -11.62 -21.26
C GLU A 168 4.40 -12.90 -21.09
N THR A 169 4.49 -13.81 -22.07
CA THR A 169 3.78 -15.09 -22.06
C THR A 169 4.22 -15.97 -20.89
N GLU A 170 5.51 -16.01 -20.58
CA GLU A 170 6.01 -16.78 -19.42
C GLU A 170 5.51 -16.20 -18.10
N LEU A 171 5.54 -14.88 -17.93
CA LEU A 171 4.99 -14.23 -16.73
C LEU A 171 3.48 -14.45 -16.60
N LEU A 172 2.71 -14.34 -17.69
CA LEU A 172 1.27 -14.65 -17.69
C LEU A 172 1.01 -16.10 -17.27
N ASN A 173 1.81 -17.05 -17.74
CA ASN A 173 1.70 -18.45 -17.33
C ASN A 173 2.01 -18.64 -15.84
N LEU A 174 3.00 -17.92 -15.29
CA LEU A 174 3.34 -17.97 -13.87
C LEU A 174 2.22 -17.43 -12.97
N THR A 175 1.34 -16.56 -13.47
CA THR A 175 0.12 -16.17 -12.72
C THR A 175 -0.89 -17.31 -12.54
N ARG A 176 -0.67 -18.48 -13.13
CA ARG A 176 -1.48 -19.70 -12.97
C ARG A 176 -0.77 -20.75 -12.11
N HIS A 177 0.40 -20.44 -11.56
CA HIS A 177 1.18 -21.36 -10.76
C HIS A 177 0.45 -21.71 -9.45
N THR A 178 0.64 -22.93 -8.95
CA THR A 178 -0.02 -23.42 -7.72
C THR A 178 0.42 -22.66 -6.46
N ASP A 179 1.70 -22.28 -6.43
CA ASP A 179 2.32 -21.46 -5.38
C ASP A 179 1.90 -19.99 -5.48
N ALA A 180 1.32 -19.46 -4.39
CA ALA A 180 0.83 -18.09 -4.32
C ALA A 180 1.95 -17.06 -4.45
N ASP A 181 3.14 -17.31 -3.88
CA ASP A 181 4.22 -16.34 -3.95
C ASP A 181 4.78 -16.22 -5.38
N VAL A 182 4.78 -17.31 -6.14
CA VAL A 182 5.13 -17.29 -7.57
C VAL A 182 4.12 -16.47 -8.36
N ARG A 183 2.82 -16.62 -8.10
CA ARG A 183 1.78 -15.79 -8.74
C ARG A 183 1.94 -14.31 -8.40
N ALA A 184 2.19 -13.99 -7.14
CA ALA A 184 2.39 -12.63 -6.65
C ALA A 184 3.60 -11.96 -7.33
N TRP A 185 4.72 -12.67 -7.42
CA TRP A 185 5.90 -12.16 -8.13
C TRP A 185 5.68 -12.02 -9.63
N ALA A 186 4.94 -12.94 -10.27
CA ALA A 186 4.60 -12.80 -11.69
C ALA A 186 3.83 -11.51 -11.97
N LEU A 187 2.87 -11.14 -11.10
CA LEU A 187 2.15 -9.85 -11.18
C LEU A 187 3.10 -8.65 -11.01
N GLN A 188 3.97 -8.71 -10.00
CA GLN A 188 4.90 -7.61 -9.71
C GLN A 188 5.85 -7.36 -10.89
N LEU A 189 6.46 -8.42 -11.43
CA LEU A 189 7.39 -8.33 -12.56
C LEU A 189 6.66 -7.94 -13.85
N GLY A 190 5.49 -8.52 -14.11
CA GLY A 190 4.70 -8.23 -15.32
C GLY A 190 4.22 -6.79 -15.44
N CYS A 191 4.09 -6.07 -14.32
CA CYS A 191 3.61 -4.69 -14.31
C CYS A 191 4.72 -3.64 -14.04
N GLU A 192 5.98 -4.04 -13.84
CA GLU A 192 7.04 -3.11 -13.40
C GLU A 192 7.33 -1.98 -14.41
N SER A 193 7.19 -2.27 -15.71
CA SER A 193 7.43 -1.33 -16.81
C SER A 193 6.34 -0.26 -16.96
N ARG A 194 5.21 -0.41 -16.24
CA ARG A 194 3.97 0.38 -16.41
C ARG A 194 3.34 0.30 -17.81
N GLN A 195 3.79 -0.65 -18.63
CA GLN A 195 3.22 -0.94 -19.95
C GLN A 195 2.39 -2.22 -19.84
N VAL A 196 1.13 -2.07 -19.43
CA VAL A 196 0.23 -3.20 -19.20
C VAL A 196 -0.54 -3.51 -20.48
N SER A 197 -0.32 -4.69 -21.04
CA SER A 197 -0.99 -5.12 -22.27
C SER A 197 -2.48 -5.45 -22.02
N PRO A 198 -3.32 -5.53 -23.08
CA PRO A 198 -4.69 -6.00 -22.93
C PRO A 198 -4.81 -7.41 -22.33
N GLN A 199 -3.84 -8.29 -22.59
CA GLN A 199 -3.81 -9.64 -22.01
C GLN A 199 -3.57 -9.58 -20.51
N TRP A 200 -2.64 -8.73 -20.06
CA TRP A 200 -2.43 -8.48 -18.64
C TRP A 200 -3.63 -7.85 -17.95
N LEU A 201 -4.28 -6.85 -18.55
CA LEU A 201 -5.49 -6.24 -17.98
C LEU A 201 -6.59 -7.28 -17.77
N THR A 202 -6.78 -8.16 -18.76
CA THR A 202 -7.75 -9.26 -18.70
C THR A 202 -7.39 -10.21 -17.56
N ARG A 203 -6.12 -10.64 -17.50
CA ARG A 203 -5.64 -11.56 -16.46
C ARG A 203 -5.73 -10.96 -15.06
N MET A 204 -5.40 -9.68 -14.90
CA MET A 204 -5.52 -8.95 -13.64
C MET A 204 -6.97 -8.83 -13.20
N ALA A 205 -7.90 -8.57 -14.11
CA ALA A 205 -9.33 -8.52 -13.80
C ALA A 205 -9.88 -9.90 -13.39
N GLU A 206 -9.45 -10.98 -14.04
CA GLU A 206 -9.79 -12.35 -13.64
C GLU A 206 -9.30 -12.66 -12.21
N LEU A 207 -8.03 -12.36 -11.93
CA LEU A 207 -7.42 -12.58 -10.61
C LEU A 207 -8.07 -11.72 -9.54
N ALA A 208 -8.44 -10.47 -9.87
CA ALA A 208 -9.12 -9.57 -8.94
C ALA A 208 -10.40 -10.19 -8.38
N HIS A 209 -11.11 -11.01 -9.15
CA HIS A 209 -12.34 -11.66 -8.70
C HIS A 209 -12.10 -13.04 -8.08
N SER A 210 -11.14 -13.81 -8.61
CA SER A 210 -11.02 -15.25 -8.31
C SER A 210 -9.88 -15.62 -7.36
N GLU A 211 -8.93 -14.73 -7.11
CA GLU A 211 -7.74 -15.05 -6.31
C GLU A 211 -8.06 -15.16 -4.82
N THR A 212 -7.71 -16.30 -4.24
CA THR A 212 -7.99 -16.62 -2.84
C THR A 212 -6.84 -16.28 -1.90
N ALA A 213 -5.61 -16.19 -2.40
CA ALA A 213 -4.44 -15.86 -1.58
C ALA A 213 -4.34 -14.34 -1.35
N PRO A 214 -4.36 -13.87 -0.08
CA PRO A 214 -4.30 -12.44 0.23
C PRO A 214 -2.97 -11.80 -0.19
N THR A 215 -1.86 -12.56 -0.20
CA THR A 215 -0.56 -12.09 -0.70
C THR A 215 -0.58 -11.78 -2.19
N VAL A 216 -1.33 -12.55 -2.99
CA VAL A 216 -1.50 -12.29 -4.42
C VAL A 216 -2.44 -11.10 -4.65
N ARG A 217 -3.52 -10.98 -3.85
CA ARG A 217 -4.36 -9.76 -3.87
C ARG A 217 -3.57 -8.51 -3.49
N LEU A 218 -2.61 -8.62 -2.58
CA LEU A 218 -1.71 -7.50 -2.23
C LEU A 218 -0.78 -7.14 -3.40
N ALA A 219 -0.21 -8.14 -4.07
CA ALA A 219 0.57 -7.90 -5.29
C ALA A 219 -0.30 -7.24 -6.39
N LEU A 220 -1.55 -7.66 -6.54
CA LEU A 220 -2.49 -7.13 -7.51
C LEU A 220 -2.91 -5.67 -7.21
N THR A 221 -3.21 -5.35 -5.95
CA THR A 221 -3.50 -3.97 -5.49
C THR A 221 -2.28 -3.05 -5.60
N SER A 222 -1.06 -3.58 -5.51
CA SER A 222 0.16 -2.81 -5.86
C SER A 222 0.29 -2.62 -7.37
N ALA A 223 0.04 -3.68 -8.16
CA ALA A 223 0.17 -3.67 -9.60
C ALA A 223 -0.85 -2.72 -10.28
N VAL A 224 -2.09 -2.64 -9.78
CA VAL A 224 -3.12 -1.76 -10.35
C VAL A 224 -2.71 -0.28 -10.36
N GLN A 225 -1.86 0.15 -9.42
CA GLN A 225 -1.33 1.53 -9.38
C GLN A 225 -0.37 1.83 -10.55
N ARG A 226 0.10 0.80 -11.26
CA ARG A 226 0.95 0.89 -12.46
C ARG A 226 0.13 0.81 -13.77
N VAL A 227 -1.18 0.58 -13.68
CA VAL A 227 -2.12 0.57 -14.82
C VAL A 227 -2.62 2.00 -15.07
N PRO A 228 -2.82 2.46 -16.33
CA PRO A 228 -3.51 3.72 -16.63
C PRO A 228 -4.87 3.79 -15.93
N VAL A 229 -5.21 4.94 -15.34
CA VAL A 229 -6.35 5.06 -14.41
C VAL A 229 -7.65 4.56 -15.04
N GLU A 230 -7.90 4.93 -16.28
CA GLU A 230 -9.12 4.64 -17.03
C GLU A 230 -9.33 3.13 -17.26
N GLN A 231 -8.27 2.33 -17.18
CA GLN A 231 -8.28 0.89 -17.41
C GLN A 231 -8.41 0.06 -16.13
N ARG A 232 -8.45 0.70 -14.95
CA ARG A 232 -8.44 -0.01 -13.66
C ARG A 232 -9.79 -0.58 -13.23
N TRP A 233 -10.89 -0.17 -13.85
CA TRP A 233 -12.23 -0.41 -13.32
C TRP A 233 -12.56 -1.87 -13.03
N LEU A 234 -12.32 -2.79 -13.97
CA LEU A 234 -12.64 -4.21 -13.77
C LEU A 234 -11.76 -4.86 -12.69
N ILE A 235 -10.54 -4.38 -12.53
CA ILE A 235 -9.61 -4.84 -11.49
C ILE A 235 -10.09 -4.32 -10.13
N ALA A 236 -10.41 -3.03 -10.04
CA ALA A 236 -10.94 -2.40 -8.83
C ALA A 236 -12.25 -3.05 -8.36
N GLU A 237 -13.18 -3.31 -9.28
CA GLU A 237 -14.45 -3.99 -9.00
C GLU A 237 -14.26 -5.38 -8.38
N GLY A 238 -13.31 -6.17 -8.90
CA GLY A 238 -12.98 -7.47 -8.33
C GLY A 238 -12.32 -7.36 -6.96
N LEU A 239 -11.31 -6.49 -6.83
CA LEU A 239 -10.55 -6.32 -5.58
C LEU A 239 -11.45 -5.92 -4.41
N VAL A 240 -12.42 -5.04 -4.63
CA VAL A 240 -13.31 -4.59 -3.55
C VAL A 240 -14.46 -5.57 -3.24
N SER A 241 -14.55 -6.69 -3.96
CA SER A 241 -15.58 -7.71 -3.75
C SER A 241 -15.22 -8.74 -2.67
N HIS A 242 -13.96 -8.78 -2.23
CA HIS A 242 -13.46 -9.70 -1.19
C HIS A 242 -13.80 -9.17 0.21
N ALA A 243 -14.88 -9.68 0.81
CA ALA A 243 -15.32 -9.27 2.14
C ALA A 243 -14.30 -9.63 3.25
N GLU A 244 -13.54 -10.71 3.05
CA GLU A 244 -12.50 -11.15 3.97
C GLU A 244 -11.36 -10.14 4.14
N ASP A 245 -11.19 -9.24 3.18
CA ASP A 245 -10.12 -8.24 3.19
C ASP A 245 -10.45 -7.04 4.08
N ALA A 246 -11.69 -6.91 4.56
CA ALA A 246 -12.18 -5.72 5.27
C ALA A 246 -11.34 -5.33 6.51
N ASN A 247 -10.77 -6.33 7.19
CA ASN A 247 -9.95 -6.14 8.42
C ASN A 247 -8.48 -6.51 8.21
N ASP A 248 -8.04 -6.77 6.97
CA ASP A 248 -6.64 -7.01 6.68
C ASP A 248 -5.83 -5.71 6.89
N HIS A 249 -4.59 -5.83 7.37
CA HIS A 249 -3.78 -4.67 7.73
C HIS A 249 -3.24 -3.88 6.52
N ASN A 250 -3.22 -4.45 5.31
CA ASN A 250 -2.79 -3.77 4.09
C ASN A 250 -3.91 -3.57 3.07
N LEU A 251 -4.71 -4.62 2.81
CA LEU A 251 -5.57 -4.70 1.63
C LEU A 251 -6.63 -3.58 1.52
N PRO A 252 -7.33 -3.15 2.60
CA PRO A 252 -8.30 -2.06 2.50
C PRO A 252 -7.69 -0.76 1.96
N LEU A 253 -6.51 -0.37 2.48
CA LEU A 253 -5.83 0.86 2.05
C LEU A 253 -5.19 0.69 0.67
N MET A 254 -4.63 -0.48 0.38
CA MET A 254 -4.04 -0.74 -0.93
C MET A 254 -5.08 -0.79 -2.05
N ALA A 255 -6.25 -1.40 -1.79
CA ALA A 255 -7.40 -1.34 -2.70
C ALA A 255 -7.89 0.10 -2.87
N TRP A 256 -7.96 0.87 -1.78
CA TRP A 256 -8.30 2.30 -1.83
C TRP A 256 -7.35 3.09 -2.76
N TYR A 257 -6.03 2.92 -2.66
CA TYR A 257 -5.09 3.62 -3.55
C TYR A 257 -5.25 3.27 -5.02
N GLY A 258 -5.74 2.05 -5.33
CA GLY A 258 -6.12 1.68 -6.69
C GLY A 258 -7.41 2.38 -7.18
N VAL A 259 -8.37 2.54 -6.28
CA VAL A 259 -9.73 3.07 -6.54
C VAL A 259 -9.80 4.60 -6.54
N GLU A 260 -9.04 5.28 -5.68
CA GLU A 260 -9.17 6.72 -5.42
C GLU A 260 -9.22 7.57 -6.70
N PRO A 261 -8.32 7.37 -7.70
CA PRO A 261 -8.34 8.21 -8.89
C PRO A 261 -9.58 7.98 -9.77
N LEU A 262 -10.17 6.77 -9.72
CA LEU A 262 -11.36 6.42 -10.50
C LEU A 262 -12.59 7.26 -10.12
N VAL A 263 -12.63 7.74 -8.87
CA VAL A 263 -13.77 8.52 -8.36
C VAL A 263 -14.00 9.78 -9.18
N MET A 264 -12.93 10.43 -9.65
CA MET A 264 -13.04 11.62 -10.51
C MET A 264 -13.04 11.30 -12.00
N VAL A 265 -12.65 10.09 -12.41
CA VAL A 265 -12.80 9.66 -13.81
C VAL A 265 -14.27 9.50 -14.16
N ASP A 266 -15.00 8.70 -13.37
CA ASP A 266 -16.44 8.46 -13.52
C ASP A 266 -17.12 8.42 -12.14
N PRO A 267 -17.58 9.58 -11.62
CA PRO A 267 -18.25 9.65 -10.33
C PRO A 267 -19.50 8.77 -10.22
N ALA A 268 -20.26 8.61 -11.31
CA ALA A 268 -21.48 7.81 -11.30
C ALA A 268 -21.15 6.32 -11.12
N ARG A 269 -20.17 5.80 -11.85
CA ARG A 269 -19.68 4.43 -11.67
C ARG A 269 -19.02 4.23 -10.30
N ALA A 270 -18.31 5.23 -9.79
CA ALA A 270 -17.73 5.19 -8.45
C ALA A 270 -18.81 5.06 -7.36
N MET A 271 -19.94 5.76 -7.48
CA MET A 271 -21.06 5.62 -6.52
C MET A 271 -21.67 4.21 -6.56
N GLN A 272 -21.74 3.59 -7.74
CA GLN A 272 -22.14 2.18 -7.86
C GLN A 272 -21.13 1.25 -7.18
N LEU A 273 -19.82 1.50 -7.36
CA LEU A 273 -18.75 0.75 -6.71
C LEU A 273 -18.82 0.86 -5.18
N ALA A 274 -19.04 2.07 -4.64
CA ALA A 274 -19.19 2.30 -3.21
C ALA A 274 -20.35 1.50 -2.60
N THR A 275 -21.38 1.24 -3.40
CA THR A 275 -22.57 0.46 -2.99
C THR A 275 -22.31 -1.04 -3.03
N LYS A 276 -21.48 -1.51 -3.98
CA LYS A 276 -21.19 -2.94 -4.17
C LYS A 276 -19.99 -3.45 -3.35
N SER A 277 -19.08 -2.55 -2.98
CA SER A 277 -17.86 -2.91 -2.26
C SER A 277 -18.18 -3.61 -0.94
N GLN A 278 -17.47 -4.71 -0.70
CA GLN A 278 -17.50 -5.48 0.54
C GLN A 278 -16.44 -5.01 1.55
N ILE A 279 -15.70 -3.93 1.22
CA ILE A 279 -14.66 -3.34 2.07
C ILE A 279 -15.18 -1.98 2.56
N PRO A 280 -15.72 -1.89 3.79
CA PRO A 280 -16.40 -0.67 4.26
C PRO A 280 -15.53 0.60 4.20
N LEU A 281 -14.23 0.47 4.45
CA LEU A 281 -13.27 1.58 4.34
C LEU A 281 -13.25 2.15 2.92
N VAL A 282 -13.22 1.29 1.90
CA VAL A 282 -13.19 1.73 0.49
C VAL A 282 -14.51 2.39 0.11
N SER A 283 -15.66 1.81 0.49
CA SER A 283 -16.97 2.44 0.29
C SER A 283 -17.03 3.85 0.86
N ARG A 284 -16.62 4.03 2.12
CA ARG A 284 -16.62 5.34 2.79
C ARG A 284 -15.67 6.33 2.13
N PHE A 285 -14.48 5.87 1.74
CA PHE A 285 -13.49 6.75 1.12
C PHE A 285 -13.89 7.16 -0.30
N ILE A 286 -14.59 6.32 -1.07
CA ILE A 286 -15.19 6.73 -2.34
C ILE A 286 -16.19 7.88 -2.12
N LEU A 287 -17.07 7.77 -1.12
CA LEU A 287 -18.05 8.82 -0.79
C LEU A 287 -17.35 10.12 -0.38
N ARG A 288 -16.37 10.05 0.52
CA ARG A 288 -15.58 11.20 0.99
C ARG A 288 -14.82 11.86 -0.17
N ARG A 289 -14.26 11.06 -1.07
CA ARG A 289 -13.51 11.55 -2.23
C ARG A 289 -14.42 12.24 -3.24
N ALA A 290 -15.64 11.73 -3.45
CA ALA A 290 -16.64 12.38 -4.27
C ALA A 290 -17.11 13.72 -3.67
N ALA A 291 -17.13 13.84 -2.33
CA ALA A 291 -17.39 15.09 -1.62
C ALA A 291 -16.20 16.07 -1.62
N ALA A 292 -15.02 15.66 -2.08
CA ALA A 292 -13.81 16.50 -2.06
C ALA A 292 -13.69 17.44 -3.27
N GLU A 293 -14.47 17.23 -4.34
CA GLU A 293 -14.43 18.04 -5.56
C GLU A 293 -15.80 18.18 -6.20
N ASP A 294 -16.08 19.34 -6.82
CA ASP A 294 -17.39 19.66 -7.42
C ASP A 294 -17.85 18.63 -8.45
N ARG A 295 -16.91 18.04 -9.19
CA ARG A 295 -17.18 16.99 -10.18
C ARG A 295 -17.86 15.76 -9.59
N GLY A 296 -17.62 15.45 -8.32
CA GLY A 296 -18.20 14.29 -7.64
C GLY A 296 -19.60 14.53 -7.07
N TYR A 297 -20.01 15.78 -6.88
CA TYR A 297 -21.20 16.10 -6.10
C TYR A 297 -22.48 15.55 -6.71
N ASP A 298 -22.73 15.75 -8.00
CA ASP A 298 -24.04 15.41 -8.58
C ASP A 298 -24.34 13.90 -8.44
N ALA A 299 -23.35 13.05 -8.72
CA ALA A 299 -23.44 11.61 -8.50
C ALA A 299 -23.64 11.25 -7.02
N LEU A 300 -22.88 11.88 -6.12
CA LEU A 300 -22.95 11.65 -4.68
C LEU A 300 -24.32 12.02 -4.10
N PHE A 301 -24.83 13.21 -4.41
CA PHE A 301 -26.13 13.67 -3.91
C PHE A 301 -27.29 12.93 -4.57
N THR A 302 -27.14 12.46 -5.81
CA THR A 302 -28.09 11.53 -6.43
C THR A 302 -28.16 10.20 -5.68
N LEU A 303 -27.02 9.63 -5.29
CA LEU A 303 -26.97 8.41 -4.47
C LEU A 303 -27.60 8.66 -3.10
N LEU A 304 -27.24 9.77 -2.44
CA LEU A 304 -27.76 10.14 -1.12
C LEU A 304 -29.29 10.24 -1.11
N GLY A 305 -29.87 10.92 -2.10
CA GLY A 305 -31.32 11.09 -2.21
C GLY A 305 -32.10 9.80 -2.46
N LYS A 306 -31.44 8.75 -2.97
CA LYS A 306 -32.03 7.43 -3.26
C LYS A 306 -31.73 6.37 -2.19
N SER A 307 -30.92 6.71 -1.20
CA SER A 307 -30.44 5.74 -0.21
C SER A 307 -31.43 5.54 0.93
N GLU A 308 -31.45 4.33 1.50
CA GLU A 308 -32.19 4.01 2.72
C GLU A 308 -31.62 4.74 3.95
N ALA A 309 -32.37 4.78 5.06
CA ALA A 309 -32.04 5.59 6.23
C ALA A 309 -30.62 5.35 6.78
N ALA A 310 -30.23 4.08 7.02
CA ALA A 310 -28.89 3.76 7.53
C ALA A 310 -27.78 4.21 6.58
N ARG A 311 -27.96 3.98 5.28
CA ARG A 311 -26.98 4.38 4.26
C ARG A 311 -26.91 5.90 4.08
N ARG A 312 -28.04 6.61 4.22
CA ARG A 312 -28.07 8.08 4.22
C ARG A 312 -27.20 8.64 5.33
N HIS A 313 -27.25 8.04 6.52
CA HIS A 313 -26.42 8.45 7.65
C HIS A 313 -24.93 8.33 7.32
N GLU A 314 -24.49 7.15 6.84
CA GLU A 314 -23.10 6.92 6.42
C GLU A 314 -22.63 7.95 5.38
N ILE A 315 -23.44 8.21 4.35
CA ILE A 315 -23.08 9.17 3.29
C ILE A 315 -22.96 10.58 3.87
N LEU A 316 -23.91 11.01 4.71
CA LEU A 316 -23.90 12.35 5.32
C LEU A 316 -22.68 12.55 6.22
N GLU A 317 -22.27 11.55 6.99
CA GLU A 317 -21.05 11.63 7.80
C GLU A 317 -19.82 11.93 6.94
N GLU A 318 -19.68 11.23 5.80
CA GLU A 318 -18.55 11.41 4.88
C GLU A 318 -18.59 12.77 4.17
N VAL A 319 -19.77 13.23 3.76
CA VAL A 319 -19.97 14.55 3.16
C VAL A 319 -19.63 15.65 4.15
N VAL A 320 -20.17 15.58 5.37
CA VAL A 320 -19.93 16.58 6.42
C VAL A 320 -18.45 16.63 6.78
N ALA A 321 -17.79 15.48 6.91
CA ALA A 321 -16.35 15.41 7.17
C ALA A 321 -15.54 16.14 6.08
N ALA A 322 -15.88 15.97 4.81
CA ALA A 322 -15.23 16.65 3.70
C ALA A 322 -15.55 18.15 3.66
N PHE A 323 -16.80 18.56 3.94
CA PHE A 323 -17.27 19.93 3.77
C PHE A 323 -16.85 20.85 4.93
N LYS A 324 -16.56 20.31 6.12
CA LYS A 324 -16.11 21.08 7.30
C LYS A 324 -14.91 21.99 7.00
N VAL A 325 -13.96 21.49 6.22
CA VAL A 325 -12.70 22.18 5.91
C VAL A 325 -12.71 22.93 4.58
N ARG A 326 -13.87 22.99 3.90
CA ARG A 326 -14.00 23.59 2.57
C ARG A 326 -14.90 24.84 2.60
N ALA A 327 -14.56 25.77 1.72
CA ALA A 327 -15.31 26.98 1.40
C ALA A 327 -15.69 26.98 -0.09
N ASP A 328 -16.58 27.89 -0.49
CA ASP A 328 -16.95 28.17 -1.89
C ASP A 328 -17.45 26.93 -2.67
N LEU A 329 -18.35 26.14 -2.06
CA LEU A 329 -18.87 24.93 -2.68
C LEU A 329 -19.95 25.24 -3.71
N LYS A 330 -19.85 24.64 -4.90
CA LYS A 330 -20.91 24.75 -5.92
C LYS A 330 -22.04 23.78 -5.64
N MET A 331 -23.25 24.29 -5.52
CA MET A 331 -24.46 23.48 -5.37
C MET A 331 -24.69 22.62 -6.63
N PRO A 332 -24.76 21.29 -6.53
CA PRO A 332 -25.03 20.41 -7.67
C PRO A 332 -26.53 20.39 -8.02
N PRO A 333 -26.91 20.07 -9.28
CA PRO A 333 -28.31 19.93 -9.68
C PRO A 333 -29.11 18.96 -8.79
N ALA A 334 -28.54 17.80 -8.45
CA ALA A 334 -29.19 16.80 -7.60
C ALA A 334 -29.53 17.30 -6.18
N TRP A 335 -28.87 18.34 -5.68
CA TRP A 335 -29.05 18.82 -4.30
C TRP A 335 -30.49 19.24 -4.01
N LYS A 336 -31.16 19.89 -4.97
CA LYS A 336 -32.51 20.46 -4.73
C LYS A 336 -33.50 19.39 -4.27
N GLN A 337 -33.56 18.27 -5.01
CA GLN A 337 -34.41 17.14 -4.70
C GLN A 337 -33.92 16.36 -3.48
N THR A 338 -32.60 16.17 -3.35
CA THR A 338 -32.02 15.46 -2.21
C THR A 338 -32.31 16.18 -0.89
N PHE A 339 -32.20 17.51 -0.85
CA PHE A 339 -32.55 18.31 0.32
C PHE A 339 -33.99 18.09 0.76
N ASP A 340 -34.95 18.11 -0.17
CA ASP A 340 -36.37 17.88 0.15
C ASP A 340 -36.63 16.49 0.72
N VAL A 341 -35.86 15.47 0.28
CA VAL A 341 -35.91 14.11 0.84
C VAL A 341 -35.32 14.08 2.25
N LEU A 342 -34.18 14.75 2.48
CA LEU A 342 -33.50 14.75 3.78
C LEU A 342 -34.31 15.50 4.85
N MET A 343 -34.96 16.61 4.48
CA MET A 343 -35.78 17.40 5.42
C MET A 343 -37.05 16.68 5.86
N LYS A 344 -37.51 15.68 5.11
CA LYS A 344 -38.62 14.79 5.49
C LYS A 344 -38.21 13.61 6.37
N SER A 345 -36.92 13.47 6.69
CA SER A 345 -36.45 12.43 7.60
C SER A 345 -37.02 12.63 9.00
N ASP A 346 -37.44 11.56 9.66
CA ASP A 346 -37.82 11.58 11.08
C ASP A 346 -36.61 11.78 12.00
N ASP A 347 -35.40 11.42 11.54
CA ASP A 347 -34.15 11.58 12.26
C ASP A 347 -33.71 13.07 12.31
N PRO A 348 -33.65 13.71 13.49
CA PRO A 348 -33.19 15.09 13.64
C PRO A 348 -31.74 15.32 13.20
N GLN A 349 -30.86 14.32 13.37
CA GLN A 349 -29.45 14.44 12.98
C GLN A 349 -29.31 14.53 11.46
N VAL A 350 -30.11 13.76 10.72
CA VAL A 350 -30.16 13.83 9.24
C VAL A 350 -30.59 15.22 8.78
N ARG A 351 -31.64 15.79 9.39
CA ARG A 351 -32.11 17.15 9.06
C ARG A 351 -31.04 18.20 9.37
N GLN A 352 -30.38 18.11 10.52
CA GLN A 352 -29.31 19.02 10.92
C GLN A 352 -28.11 18.97 9.96
N GLN A 353 -27.68 17.77 9.55
CA GLN A 353 -26.59 17.60 8.59
C GLN A 353 -26.97 18.14 7.21
N ALA A 354 -28.23 17.96 6.79
CA ALA A 354 -28.74 18.53 5.54
C ALA A 354 -28.74 20.07 5.58
N GLU A 355 -29.15 20.68 6.68
CA GLU A 355 -29.08 22.13 6.87
C GLU A 355 -27.64 22.65 6.85
N PHE A 356 -26.71 21.95 7.49
CA PHE A 356 -25.28 22.28 7.42
C PHE A 356 -24.76 22.28 5.97
N ILE A 357 -25.13 21.28 5.18
CA ILE A 357 -24.74 21.19 3.76
C ILE A 357 -25.41 22.31 2.96
N ALA A 358 -26.68 22.61 3.23
CA ALA A 358 -27.43 23.69 2.59
C ALA A 358 -26.75 25.05 2.77
N VAL A 359 -26.31 25.35 4.01
CA VAL A 359 -25.51 26.54 4.33
C VAL A 359 -24.24 26.58 3.48
N LYS A 360 -23.51 25.46 3.41
CA LYS A 360 -22.26 25.38 2.65
C LYS A 360 -22.45 25.62 1.15
N PHE A 361 -23.65 25.36 0.63
CA PHE A 361 -24.03 25.61 -0.76
C PHE A 361 -24.67 26.98 -1.01
N GLY A 362 -24.93 27.79 0.03
CA GLY A 362 -25.69 29.04 -0.10
C GLY A 362 -27.15 28.81 -0.48
N ASP A 363 -27.76 27.73 0.00
CA ASP A 363 -29.16 27.42 -0.30
C ASP A 363 -30.11 28.32 0.50
N GLU A 364 -30.77 29.26 -0.18
CA GLU A 364 -31.65 30.26 0.46
C GLU A 364 -32.79 29.63 1.27
N ARG A 365 -33.15 28.35 1.02
CA ARG A 365 -34.22 27.65 1.74
C ARG A 365 -33.94 27.49 3.24
N VAL A 366 -32.68 27.54 3.68
CA VAL A 366 -32.33 27.47 5.11
C VAL A 366 -32.27 28.82 5.82
N LEU A 367 -32.33 29.94 5.09
CA LEU A 367 -32.26 31.29 5.68
C LEU A 367 -33.36 31.55 6.72
N PRO A 368 -34.64 31.14 6.54
CA PRO A 368 -35.67 31.34 7.55
C PRO A 368 -35.35 30.64 8.88
N ALA A 369 -34.88 29.39 8.83
CA ALA A 369 -34.52 28.61 10.02
C ALA A 369 -33.30 29.18 10.75
N LEU A 370 -32.29 29.66 10.00
CA LEU A 370 -31.12 30.33 10.56
C LEU A 370 -31.48 31.66 11.22
N ARG A 371 -32.37 32.46 10.59
CA ARG A 371 -32.89 33.71 11.19
C ARG A 371 -33.66 33.43 12.47
N GLU A 372 -34.47 32.38 12.51
CA GLU A 372 -35.18 32.00 13.73
C GLU A 372 -34.21 31.56 14.83
N THR A 373 -33.23 30.70 14.50
CA THR A 373 -32.15 30.29 15.41
C THR A 373 -31.43 31.50 16.02
N LEU A 374 -31.17 32.54 15.22
CA LEU A 374 -30.53 33.77 15.68
C LEU A 374 -31.45 34.60 16.60
N ARG A 375 -32.77 34.56 16.40
CA ARG A 375 -33.76 35.31 17.20
C ARG A 375 -34.08 34.64 18.54
N THR A 376 -33.94 33.32 18.63
CA THR A 376 -34.22 32.51 19.82
C THR A 376 -33.12 32.68 20.87
N ARG A 377 -33.37 33.56 21.86
CA ARG A 377 -32.36 34.02 22.82
C ARG A 377 -31.88 32.94 23.80
N ASP A 378 -32.70 31.94 24.03
CA ASP A 378 -32.51 30.79 24.91
C ASP A 378 -31.64 29.67 24.29
N LEU A 379 -31.36 29.72 22.98
CA LEU A 379 -30.40 28.80 22.37
C LEU A 379 -28.95 29.10 22.78
N PRO A 380 -28.08 28.06 22.85
CA PRO A 380 -26.66 28.23 23.13
C PRO A 380 -25.98 29.26 22.21
N ILE A 381 -25.12 30.11 22.78
CA ILE A 381 -24.43 31.18 22.03
C ILE A 381 -23.69 30.63 20.81
N ALA A 382 -23.00 29.49 20.95
CA ALA A 382 -22.28 28.84 19.85
C ALA A 382 -23.20 28.49 18.67
N GLN A 383 -24.43 28.04 18.94
CA GLN A 383 -25.42 27.71 17.90
C GLN A 383 -25.90 28.97 17.16
N ARG A 384 -26.15 30.06 17.89
CA ARG A 384 -26.54 31.33 17.29
C ARG A 384 -25.40 32.00 16.53
N GLN A 385 -24.15 31.87 16.99
CA GLN A 385 -22.95 32.34 16.28
C GLN A 385 -22.77 31.63 14.95
N LEU A 386 -22.89 30.30 14.93
CA LEU A 386 -22.82 29.52 13.70
C LEU A 386 -23.93 29.93 12.71
N ALA A 387 -25.15 30.18 13.19
CA ALA A 387 -26.24 30.66 12.36
C ALA A 387 -25.96 32.06 11.78
N LEU A 388 -25.36 32.97 12.56
CA LEU A 388 -24.94 34.28 12.10
C LEU A 388 -23.84 34.20 11.04
N GLU A 389 -22.79 33.41 11.28
CA GLU A 389 -21.69 33.19 10.33
C GLU A 389 -22.23 32.67 8.99
N SER A 390 -23.15 31.71 9.05
CA SER A 390 -23.83 31.13 7.87
C SER A 390 -24.61 32.18 7.07
N LEU A 391 -25.31 33.10 7.74
CA LEU A 391 -26.06 34.20 7.11
C LEU A 391 -25.15 35.30 6.51
N LEU A 392 -23.88 35.36 6.92
CA LEU A 392 -22.91 36.35 6.43
C LEU A 392 -22.15 35.87 5.18
N VAL A 393 -21.99 34.55 5.00
CA VAL A 393 -21.37 33.96 3.80
C VAL A 393 -22.21 34.19 2.54
N ASP A 394 -23.53 34.34 2.68
CA ASP A 394 -24.50 34.61 1.60
C ASP A 394 -24.42 36.04 1.01
N LYS A 395 -23.50 36.90 1.49
CA LYS A 395 -23.34 38.30 1.03
C LYS A 395 -22.16 38.55 0.09
N GLY A 396 -21.63 37.51 -0.56
CA GLY A 396 -20.52 37.59 -1.52
C GLY A 396 -20.98 37.56 -2.97
#